data_AF-A0A4V0K3Y4-F1
#
_entry.id   AF-A0A4V0K3Y4-F1
#
_cell.length_a   1.000
_cell.length_b   1.000
_cell.length_c   1.000
_cell.angle_alpha   90.00
_cell.angle_beta   90.00
_cell.angle_gamma   90.00
#
_symmetry.space_group_name_H-M   'P 1'
#
loop_
_entity.id
_entity.type
_entity.pdbx_description
1 polymer ?
#
loop_
_entity_poly.entity_id
_entity_poly.type
_entity_poly.pdbx_seq_one_letter_code
_entity_poly.pdbx_strand_id
1 'polypeptide(L)'
;MFNNTNFSEKKIKMQQIKNEEIYNRTQKRAIIFFTLSLFCNFIKIILLLFDGLATFLSIALCLLFMFFGYFGILSNSLSYTHTQIYIIIVYVDIMLNFLIAFISFYNIFTIYEIYIKKAPGAQSDDGFIYIISIVLIIYSLVSTLLNSLSIYYSKKLIKPVLMHKENNYSQNNGAIDNQGKKKIKKFKEIPKLGNEHEGHEVV
;
A
#
# COMPACT_ATOMS: atom_id res chain seq x y z
N MET A 1 32.08 -33.40 -13.72
CA MET A 1 30.95 -32.54 -14.13
C MET A 1 30.03 -32.32 -12.91
N PHE A 2 30.43 -31.52 -11.91
CA PHE A 2 29.69 -31.38 -10.63
C PHE A 2 29.74 -29.98 -9.97
N ASN A 3 30.18 -28.92 -10.69
CA ASN A 3 30.38 -27.58 -10.10
C ASN A 3 29.29 -26.54 -10.38
N ASN A 4 28.32 -26.80 -11.27
CA ASN A 4 27.32 -25.79 -11.66
C ASN A 4 26.16 -25.63 -10.66
N THR A 5 25.77 -26.69 -9.96
CA THR A 5 24.66 -26.67 -8.99
C THR A 5 25.00 -25.88 -7.73
N ASN A 6 26.20 -26.09 -7.15
CA ASN A 6 26.65 -25.36 -5.97
C ASN A 6 26.83 -23.85 -6.22
N PHE A 7 27.28 -23.46 -7.41
CA PHE A 7 27.43 -22.04 -7.77
C PHE A 7 26.08 -21.36 -7.99
N SER A 8 25.13 -22.05 -8.61
CA SER A 8 23.75 -21.59 -8.78
C SER A 8 23.05 -21.39 -7.43
N GLU A 9 23.11 -22.38 -6.53
CA GLU A 9 22.50 -22.28 -5.20
C GLU A 9 23.09 -21.17 -4.34
N LYS A 10 24.41 -20.98 -4.38
CA LYS A 10 25.09 -19.90 -3.66
C LYS A 10 24.68 -18.52 -4.20
N LYS A 11 24.50 -18.40 -5.52
CA LYS A 11 24.04 -17.16 -6.17
C LYS A 11 22.57 -16.86 -5.84
N ILE A 12 21.71 -17.88 -5.80
CA ILE A 12 20.30 -17.77 -5.40
C ILE A 12 20.20 -17.33 -3.93
N LYS A 13 20.95 -17.96 -3.02
CA LYS A 13 20.98 -17.58 -1.59
C LYS A 13 21.47 -16.15 -1.37
N MET A 14 22.54 -15.73 -2.06
CA MET A 14 23.01 -14.33 -1.99
C MET A 14 21.98 -13.33 -2.51
N GLN A 15 21.24 -13.67 -3.57
CA GLN A 15 20.15 -12.83 -4.08
C GLN A 15 18.98 -12.75 -3.11
N GLN A 16 18.63 -13.85 -2.44
CA GLN A 16 17.59 -13.87 -1.40
C GLN A 16 17.96 -12.99 -0.21
N ILE A 17 19.18 -13.13 0.34
CA ILE A 17 19.66 -12.32 1.47
C ILE A 17 19.67 -10.82 1.11
N LYS A 18 20.13 -10.48 -0.09
CA LYS A 18 20.13 -9.08 -0.56
C LYS A 18 18.72 -8.52 -0.73
N ASN A 19 17.78 -9.35 -1.20
CA ASN A 19 16.38 -8.95 -1.33
C ASN A 19 15.70 -8.77 0.04
N GLU A 20 16.01 -9.62 1.02
CA GLU A 20 15.54 -9.47 2.40
C GLU A 20 16.06 -8.21 3.07
N GLU A 21 17.34 -7.88 2.89
CA GLU A 21 17.94 -6.66 3.44
C GLU A 21 17.31 -5.40 2.83
N ILE A 22 17.10 -5.38 1.51
CA ILE A 22 16.42 -4.28 0.81
C ILE A 22 14.96 -4.18 1.26
N TYR A 23 14.27 -5.30 1.43
CA TYR A 23 12.90 -5.36 1.93
C TYR A 23 12.80 -4.77 3.33
N ASN A 24 13.62 -5.24 4.28
CA ASN A 24 13.66 -4.74 5.66
C ASN A 24 13.97 -3.25 5.73
N ARG A 25 14.92 -2.77 4.91
CA ARG A 25 15.24 -1.33 4.84
C ARG A 25 14.08 -0.51 4.29
N THR A 26 13.37 -1.02 3.30
CA THR A 26 12.20 -0.37 2.69
C THR A 26 11.04 -0.34 3.68
N GLN A 27 10.80 -1.43 4.41
CA GLN A 27 9.76 -1.53 5.42
C GLN A 27 10.01 -0.57 6.59
N LYS A 28 11.24 -0.53 7.13
CA LYS A 28 11.61 0.43 8.17
C LYS A 28 11.34 1.88 7.75
N ARG A 29 11.67 2.24 6.51
CA ARG A 29 11.38 3.58 5.97
C ARG A 29 9.87 3.83 5.85
N ALA A 30 9.11 2.88 5.34
CA ALA A 30 7.65 2.99 5.26
C ALA A 30 7.02 3.22 6.64
N ILE A 31 7.48 2.49 7.66
CA ILE A 31 7.05 2.66 9.06
C ILE A 31 7.38 4.07 9.56
N ILE A 32 8.59 4.58 9.34
CA ILE A 32 8.97 5.94 9.77
C ILE A 32 8.05 6.99 9.13
N PHE A 33 7.83 6.93 7.81
CA PHE A 33 6.96 7.89 7.12
C PHE A 33 5.51 7.78 7.55
N PHE A 34 5.03 6.56 7.80
CA PHE A 34 3.70 6.31 8.35
C PHE A 34 3.53 6.95 9.73
N THR A 35 4.46 6.71 10.66
CA THR A 35 4.41 7.28 12.01
C THR A 35 4.49 8.81 12.00
N LEU A 36 5.38 9.38 11.20
CA LEU A 36 5.49 10.84 11.06
C LEU A 36 4.23 11.46 10.45
N SER A 37 3.60 10.78 9.49
CA SER A 37 2.33 11.25 8.92
C SER A 37 1.20 11.22 9.94
N LEU A 38 1.08 10.13 10.71
CA LEU A 38 0.13 10.03 11.83
C LEU A 38 0.32 11.16 12.85
N PHE A 39 1.58 11.50 13.18
CA PHE A 39 1.88 12.62 14.07
C PHE A 39 1.38 13.95 13.48
N CYS A 40 1.60 14.20 12.19
CA CYS A 40 1.07 15.41 11.54
C CYS A 40 -0.47 15.43 11.55
N ASN A 41 -1.11 14.28 11.34
CA ASN A 41 -2.57 14.15 11.40
C ASN A 41 -3.11 14.44 12.79
N PHE A 42 -2.42 13.99 13.83
CA PHE A 42 -2.75 14.32 15.21
C PHE A 42 -2.65 15.82 15.51
N ILE A 43 -1.58 16.49 15.09
CA ILE A 43 -1.43 17.95 15.28
C ILE A 43 -2.54 18.71 14.53
N LYS A 44 -2.87 18.32 13.28
CA LYS A 44 -4.00 18.92 12.55
C LYS A 44 -5.33 18.75 13.27
N ILE A 45 -5.60 17.58 13.85
CA ILE A 45 -6.83 17.35 14.64
C ILE A 45 -6.92 18.34 15.81
N ILE A 46 -5.82 18.53 16.55
CA ILE A 46 -5.76 19.53 17.64
C ILE A 46 -6.03 20.93 17.10
N LEU A 47 -5.38 21.29 15.99
CA LEU A 47 -5.54 22.60 15.37
C LEU A 47 -6.94 22.81 14.80
N LEU A 48 -7.68 21.76 14.45
CA LEU A 48 -9.02 21.88 13.91
C LEU A 48 -10.13 21.84 14.96
N LEU A 49 -9.82 21.71 16.26
CA LEU A 49 -10.82 21.52 17.33
C LEU A 49 -11.97 22.54 17.37
N PHE A 50 -11.77 23.74 16.80
CA PHE A 50 -12.82 24.75 16.67
C PHE A 50 -13.85 24.46 15.57
N ASP A 51 -13.52 23.59 14.61
CA ASP A 51 -14.40 23.13 13.54
C ASP A 51 -14.78 21.67 13.80
N GLY A 52 -15.95 21.47 14.42
CA GLY A 52 -16.43 20.14 14.81
C GLY A 52 -16.55 19.15 13.64
N LEU A 53 -16.92 19.62 12.44
CA LEU A 53 -17.04 18.75 11.26
C LEU A 53 -15.66 18.36 10.73
N ALA A 54 -14.76 19.33 10.57
CA ALA A 54 -13.40 19.08 10.10
C ALA A 54 -12.61 18.19 11.09
N THR A 55 -12.78 18.40 12.39
CA THR A 55 -12.24 17.54 13.45
C THR A 55 -12.78 16.13 13.34
N PHE A 56 -14.11 15.96 13.24
CA PHE A 56 -14.72 14.64 13.15
C PHE A 56 -14.22 13.85 11.92
N LEU A 57 -14.19 14.48 10.74
CA LEU A 57 -13.68 13.87 9.52
C LEU A 57 -12.19 13.52 9.65
N SER A 58 -11.39 14.41 10.24
CA SER A 58 -9.95 14.18 10.45
C SER A 58 -9.70 13.03 11.44
N ILE A 59 -10.49 12.91 12.51
CA ILE A 59 -10.40 11.79 13.46
C ILE A 59 -10.77 10.48 12.77
N ALA A 60 -11.91 10.43 12.05
CA ALA A 60 -12.34 9.24 11.34
C ALA A 60 -11.28 8.77 10.33
N LEU A 61 -10.71 9.71 9.58
CA LEU A 61 -9.65 9.41 8.61
C LEU A 61 -8.36 8.95 9.31
N CYS A 62 -7.99 9.56 10.43
CA CYS A 62 -6.83 9.15 11.22
C CYS A 62 -6.97 7.72 11.78
N LEU A 63 -8.16 7.34 12.24
CA LEU A 63 -8.45 5.98 12.70
C LEU A 63 -8.34 4.96 11.56
N LEU A 64 -8.90 5.28 10.38
CA LEU A 64 -8.75 4.45 9.19
C LEU A 64 -7.29 4.32 8.77
N PHE A 65 -6.56 5.42 8.78
CA PHE A 65 -5.13 5.46 8.46
C PHE A 65 -4.32 4.58 9.42
N MET A 66 -4.60 4.65 10.72
CA MET A 66 -3.95 3.83 11.74
C MET A 66 -4.27 2.34 11.54
N PHE A 67 -5.54 1.99 11.35
CA PHE A 67 -5.98 0.61 11.19
C PHE A 67 -5.35 -0.04 9.94
N PHE A 68 -5.52 0.58 8.77
CA PHE A 68 -5.01 0.01 7.52
C PHE A 68 -3.49 0.15 7.38
N GLY A 69 -2.88 1.19 7.96
CA GLY A 69 -1.42 1.33 8.00
C GLY A 69 -0.77 0.25 8.87
N TYR A 70 -1.40 -0.12 9.99
CA TYR A 70 -0.95 -1.24 10.81
C TYR A 70 -0.91 -2.55 10.01
N PHE A 71 -2.04 -2.95 9.41
CA PHE A 71 -2.11 -4.19 8.64
C PHE A 71 -1.34 -4.15 7.31
N GLY A 72 -1.21 -2.97 6.71
CA GLY A 72 -0.61 -2.78 5.39
C GLY A 72 0.90 -2.56 5.39
N ILE A 73 1.48 -2.07 6.49
CA ILE A 73 2.92 -1.72 6.59
C ILE A 73 3.60 -2.39 7.79
N LEU A 74 2.96 -2.36 8.96
CA LEU A 74 3.60 -2.72 10.22
C LEU A 74 3.48 -4.22 10.56
N SER A 75 2.39 -4.85 10.18
CA SER A 75 2.16 -6.28 10.43
C SER A 75 3.26 -7.13 9.80
N ASN A 76 3.62 -8.24 10.44
CA ASN A 76 4.52 -9.24 9.84
C ASN A 76 3.83 -10.05 8.72
N SER A 77 2.49 -10.04 8.68
CA SER A 77 1.67 -10.64 7.64
C SER A 77 1.12 -9.58 6.69
N LEU A 78 1.98 -9.00 5.84
CA LEU A 78 1.55 -8.00 4.86
C LEU A 78 0.47 -8.59 3.93
N SER A 79 -0.73 -8.02 4.01
CA SER A 79 -1.80 -8.34 3.08
C SER A 79 -1.83 -7.32 1.95
N TYR A 80 -1.68 -7.79 0.71
CA TYR A 80 -1.80 -6.98 -0.50
C TYR A 80 -3.03 -6.04 -0.48
N THR A 81 -4.21 -6.60 -0.18
CA THR A 81 -5.47 -5.85 -0.12
C THR A 81 -5.44 -4.73 0.91
N HIS A 82 -4.92 -5.00 2.12
CA HIS A 82 -4.81 -3.99 3.17
C HIS A 82 -3.83 -2.88 2.80
N THR A 83 -2.70 -3.19 2.18
CA THR A 83 -1.76 -2.18 1.70
C THR A 83 -2.34 -1.34 0.55
N GLN A 84 -3.17 -1.92 -0.33
CA GLN A 84 -3.90 -1.15 -1.35
C GLN A 84 -4.93 -0.21 -0.74
N ILE A 85 -5.75 -0.69 0.21
CA ILE A 85 -6.73 0.14 0.92
C ILE A 85 -6.01 1.27 1.67
N TYR A 86 -4.89 0.97 2.33
CA TYR A 86 -4.04 1.96 2.96
C TYR A 86 -3.61 3.05 1.97
N ILE A 87 -3.09 2.68 0.78
CA ILE A 87 -2.70 3.65 -0.25
C ILE A 87 -3.88 4.54 -0.64
N ILE A 88 -5.08 4.00 -0.80
CA ILE A 88 -6.30 4.77 -1.12
C ILE A 88 -6.61 5.77 0.00
N ILE A 89 -6.57 5.34 1.26
CA ILE A 89 -6.80 6.21 2.41
C ILE A 89 -5.76 7.34 2.45
N VAL A 90 -4.49 7.04 2.15
CA VAL A 90 -3.42 8.05 2.07
C VAL A 90 -3.72 9.08 0.97
N TYR A 91 -4.27 8.66 -0.17
CA TYR A 91 -4.71 9.61 -1.20
C TYR A 91 -5.85 10.50 -0.70
N VAL A 92 -6.84 9.95 0.01
CA VAL A 92 -7.93 10.74 0.61
C VAL A 92 -7.38 11.75 1.62
N ASP A 93 -6.39 11.37 2.43
CA ASP A 93 -5.73 12.28 3.38
C ASP A 93 -4.95 13.40 2.68
N ILE A 94 -4.31 13.10 1.54
CA ILE A 94 -3.70 14.15 0.69
C ILE A 94 -4.76 15.12 0.16
N MET A 95 -5.92 14.63 -0.29
CA MET A 95 -7.01 15.51 -0.76
C MET A 95 -7.53 16.40 0.38
N LEU A 96 -7.69 15.83 1.58
CA LEU A 96 -8.08 16.59 2.77
C LEU A 96 -7.03 17.64 3.16
N ASN A 97 -5.73 17.33 3.03
CA ASN A 97 -4.65 18.30 3.23
C ASN A 97 -4.77 19.50 2.29
N PHE A 98 -5.05 19.25 1.00
CA PHE A 98 -5.24 20.33 0.04
C PHE A 98 -6.46 21.18 0.39
N LEU A 99 -7.57 20.56 0.81
CA LEU A 99 -8.77 21.28 1.23
C LEU A 99 -8.51 22.15 2.46
N ILE A 100 -7.87 21.61 3.50
CA ILE A 100 -7.49 22.35 4.72
C ILE A 100 -6.57 23.52 4.36
N ALA A 101 -5.53 23.28 3.56
CA ALA A 101 -4.61 24.33 3.15
C ALA A 101 -5.32 25.44 2.36
N PHE A 102 -6.23 25.07 1.45
CA PHE A 102 -7.01 26.03 0.66
C PHE A 102 -7.90 26.91 1.53
N ILE A 103 -8.63 26.32 2.48
CA ILE A 103 -9.48 27.07 3.44
C ILE A 103 -8.61 28.00 4.29
N SER A 104 -7.48 27.54 4.79
CA SER A 104 -6.54 28.37 5.55
C SER A 104 -5.97 29.53 4.72
N PHE A 105 -5.65 29.32 3.44
CA PHE A 105 -5.24 30.39 2.53
C PHE A 105 -6.35 31.43 2.34
N TYR A 106 -7.59 30.97 2.19
CA TYR A 106 -8.76 31.85 2.08
C TYR A 106 -8.97 32.70 3.33
N ASN A 107 -8.81 32.10 4.53
CA ASN A 107 -8.91 32.82 5.79
C ASN A 107 -7.83 33.91 5.90
N ILE A 108 -6.58 33.59 5.55
CA ILE A 108 -5.48 34.57 5.51
C ILE A 108 -5.80 35.73 4.56
N PHE A 109 -6.28 35.42 3.35
CA PHE A 109 -6.60 36.44 2.35
C PHE A 109 -7.74 37.36 2.82
N THR A 110 -8.79 36.77 3.41
CA THR A 110 -9.95 37.50 3.93
C THR A 110 -9.54 38.44 5.07
N ILE A 111 -8.75 37.95 6.04
CA ILE A 111 -8.23 38.78 7.14
C ILE A 111 -7.34 39.90 6.58
N TYR A 112 -6.46 39.59 5.63
CA TYR A 112 -5.59 40.59 5.00
C TYR A 112 -6.39 41.69 4.28
N GLU A 113 -7.43 41.32 3.53
CA GLU A 113 -8.27 42.27 2.78
C GLU A 113 -9.14 43.14 3.69
N ILE A 114 -9.63 42.60 4.80
CA ILE A 114 -10.46 43.35 5.77
C ILE A 114 -9.59 44.32 6.57
N TYR A 115 -8.42 43.90 7.06
CA TYR A 115 -7.61 44.69 7.98
C TYR A 115 -6.65 45.69 7.35
N ILE A 116 -6.00 45.34 6.24
CA ILE A 116 -5.02 46.25 5.61
C ILE A 116 -5.72 47.25 4.68
N LYS A 117 -6.90 46.91 4.14
CA LYS A 117 -7.59 47.75 3.15
C LYS A 117 -8.80 48.53 3.68
N LYS A 118 -9.48 48.11 4.75
CA LYS A 118 -10.81 48.67 5.09
C LYS A 118 -11.00 49.24 6.49
N ALA A 119 -10.32 48.76 7.54
CA ALA A 119 -10.39 49.38 8.86
C ALA A 119 -9.25 48.94 9.79
N PRO A 120 -8.52 49.86 10.43
CA PRO A 120 -7.54 49.50 11.45
C PRO A 120 -8.26 49.21 12.77
N GLY A 121 -8.40 47.94 13.12
CA GLY A 121 -9.02 47.52 14.38
C GLY A 121 -8.92 46.02 14.64
N ALA A 122 -7.71 45.46 14.58
CA ALA A 122 -7.47 44.01 14.75
C ALA A 122 -8.03 43.50 16.07
N GLN A 123 -9.09 42.69 16.01
CA GLN A 123 -9.56 41.92 17.16
C GLN A 123 -8.57 40.77 17.43
N SER A 124 -8.39 40.41 18.70
CA SER A 124 -7.45 39.35 19.13
C SER A 124 -7.68 38.02 18.41
N ASP A 125 -8.93 37.74 18.06
CA ASP A 125 -9.36 36.46 17.49
C ASP A 125 -8.89 36.31 16.03
N ASP A 126 -8.75 37.41 15.29
CA ASP A 126 -8.27 37.38 13.91
C ASP A 126 -6.78 37.07 13.82
N GLY A 127 -5.98 37.59 14.77
CA GLY A 127 -4.57 37.26 14.88
C GLY A 127 -4.37 35.76 15.20
N PHE A 128 -5.22 35.20 16.05
CA PHE A 128 -5.21 33.78 16.39
C PHE A 128 -5.57 32.90 15.18
N ILE A 129 -6.65 33.23 14.45
CA ILE A 129 -7.06 32.51 13.23
C ILE A 129 -5.98 32.61 12.14
N TYR A 130 -5.34 33.77 12.00
CA TYR A 130 -4.24 33.96 11.06
C TYR A 130 -3.05 33.02 11.35
N ILE A 131 -2.62 32.98 12.62
CA ILE A 131 -1.52 32.08 13.04
C ILE A 131 -1.91 30.63 12.82
N ILE A 132 -3.10 30.20 13.24
CA ILE A 132 -3.55 28.82 13.02
C ILE A 132 -3.58 28.49 11.53
N SER A 133 -4.07 29.39 10.69
CA SER A 133 -4.15 29.17 9.24
C SER A 133 -2.76 28.91 8.65
N ILE A 134 -1.74 29.68 9.05
CA ILE A 134 -0.35 29.45 8.63
C ILE A 134 0.14 28.08 9.09
N VAL A 135 -0.09 27.74 10.36
CA VAL A 135 0.36 26.45 10.92
C VAL A 135 -0.33 25.28 10.21
N LEU A 136 -1.64 25.38 9.94
CA LEU A 136 -2.39 24.38 9.17
C LEU A 136 -1.84 24.19 7.75
N ILE A 137 -1.45 25.27 7.07
CA ILE A 137 -0.83 25.18 5.74
C ILE A 137 0.49 24.42 5.82
N ILE A 138 1.38 24.77 6.77
CA ILE A 138 2.69 24.13 6.93
C ILE A 138 2.51 22.63 7.22
N TYR A 139 1.66 22.27 8.19
CA TYR A 139 1.44 20.86 8.52
C TYR A 139 0.74 20.08 7.40
N SER A 140 -0.13 20.72 6.62
CA SER A 140 -0.76 20.09 5.45
C SER A 140 0.25 19.81 4.34
N LEU A 141 1.20 20.72 4.10
CA LEU A 141 2.28 20.52 3.14
C LEU A 141 3.23 19.40 3.60
N VAL A 142 3.67 19.43 4.85
CA VAL A 142 4.55 18.39 5.43
C VAL A 142 3.85 17.03 5.42
N SER A 143 2.60 16.96 5.85
CA SER A 143 1.78 15.74 5.80
C SER A 143 1.66 15.20 4.38
N THR A 144 1.45 16.07 3.38
CA THR A 144 1.38 15.67 1.97
C THR A 144 2.69 15.08 1.46
N LEU A 145 3.83 15.66 1.83
CA LEU A 145 5.15 15.12 1.48
C LEU A 145 5.39 13.74 2.12
N LEU A 146 5.09 13.61 3.41
CA LEU A 146 5.23 12.34 4.14
C LEU A 146 4.31 11.26 3.59
N ASN A 147 3.06 11.60 3.28
CA ASN A 147 2.09 10.70 2.66
C ASN A 147 2.53 10.26 1.26
N SER A 148 3.08 11.18 0.45
CA SER A 148 3.63 10.86 -0.87
C SER A 148 4.79 9.87 -0.78
N LEU A 149 5.70 10.08 0.18
CA LEU A 149 6.78 9.14 0.47
C LEU A 149 6.23 7.79 0.97
N SER A 150 5.21 7.80 1.83
CA SER A 150 4.58 6.58 2.32
C SER A 150 3.97 5.75 1.19
N ILE A 151 3.28 6.38 0.23
CA ILE A 151 2.78 5.72 -0.98
C ILE A 151 3.94 5.12 -1.78
N TYR A 152 5.01 5.88 -2.00
CA TYR A 152 6.18 5.41 -2.75
C TYR A 152 6.79 4.15 -2.14
N TYR A 153 7.04 4.16 -0.84
CA TYR A 153 7.62 3.00 -0.15
C TYR A 153 6.63 1.82 -0.04
N SER A 154 5.33 2.09 0.16
CA SER A 154 4.30 1.04 0.20
C SER A 154 4.14 0.33 -1.14
N LYS A 155 4.14 1.06 -2.26
CA LYS A 155 4.13 0.45 -3.61
C LYS A 155 5.38 -0.39 -3.86
N LYS A 156 6.53 0.04 -3.35
CA LYS A 156 7.80 -0.70 -3.45
C LYS A 156 7.76 -2.00 -2.62
N LEU A 157 7.07 -2.03 -1.48
CA LEU A 157 6.88 -3.23 -0.65
C LEU A 157 5.93 -4.25 -1.28
N ILE A 158 4.88 -3.81 -1.98
CA ILE A 158 3.91 -4.70 -2.61
C ILE A 158 4.46 -5.42 -3.85
N LYS A 159 5.34 -4.78 -4.62
CA LYS A 159 5.84 -5.33 -5.90
C LYS A 159 6.50 -6.72 -5.76
N PRO A 160 7.36 -6.99 -4.76
CA PRO A 160 7.89 -8.32 -4.49
C PRO A 160 6.82 -9.36 -4.10
N VAL A 161 5.81 -8.96 -3.32
CA VAL A 161 4.71 -9.85 -2.88
C VAL A 161 3.90 -10.35 -4.07
N LEU A 162 3.62 -9.47 -5.04
CA LEU A 162 2.95 -9.84 -6.29
C LEU A 162 3.77 -10.83 -7.11
N MET A 163 5.06 -10.56 -7.31
CA MET A 163 5.94 -11.46 -8.07
C MET A 163 6.07 -12.84 -7.43
N HIS A 164 6.07 -12.92 -6.09
CA HIS A 164 6.12 -14.21 -5.40
C HIS A 164 4.80 -14.98 -5.50
N LYS A 165 3.66 -14.29 -5.47
CA LYS A 165 2.34 -14.92 -5.63
C LYS A 165 2.11 -15.43 -7.05
N GLU A 166 2.55 -14.68 -8.06
CA GLU A 166 2.46 -15.04 -9.49
C GLU A 166 3.38 -16.22 -9.86
N ASN A 167 4.60 -16.24 -9.33
CA ASN A 167 5.51 -17.37 -9.50
C ASN A 167 4.98 -18.65 -8.83
N ASN A 168 4.44 -18.55 -7.62
CA ASN A 168 3.84 -19.71 -6.94
C ASN A 168 2.58 -20.22 -7.66
N TYR A 169 1.72 -19.34 -8.17
CA TYR A 169 0.56 -19.74 -8.99
C TYR A 169 0.98 -20.45 -10.28
N SER A 170 1.98 -19.93 -10.98
CA SER A 170 2.50 -20.54 -12.22
C SER A 170 3.13 -21.90 -11.97
N GLN A 171 3.84 -22.06 -10.85
CA GLN A 171 4.48 -23.32 -10.46
C GLN A 171 3.47 -24.37 -9.99
N ASN A 172 2.39 -23.96 -9.29
CA ASN A 172 1.30 -24.86 -8.91
C ASN A 172 0.48 -25.33 -10.13
N ASN A 173 0.19 -24.43 -11.08
CA ASN A 173 -0.51 -24.80 -12.31
C ASN A 173 0.33 -25.71 -13.22
N GLY A 174 1.66 -25.50 -13.29
CA GLY A 174 2.58 -26.40 -14.00
C GLY A 174 2.74 -27.78 -13.32
N ALA A 175 2.59 -27.86 -12.00
CA ALA A 175 2.59 -29.13 -11.26
C ALA A 175 1.29 -29.93 -11.45
N ILE A 176 0.14 -29.24 -11.51
CA ILE A 176 -1.17 -29.85 -11.80
C ILE A 176 -1.17 -30.46 -13.21
N ASP A 177 -0.59 -29.76 -14.20
CA ASP A 177 -0.54 -30.22 -15.59
C ASP A 177 0.37 -31.46 -15.79
N ASN A 178 1.41 -31.61 -14.96
CA ASN A 178 2.28 -32.77 -14.94
C ASN A 178 1.69 -33.98 -14.18
N GLN A 179 0.83 -33.77 -13.19
CA GLN A 179 0.11 -34.87 -12.52
C GLN A 179 -1.06 -35.41 -13.38
N GLY A 180 -1.74 -34.54 -14.14
CA GLY A 180 -2.75 -34.95 -15.12
C GLY A 180 -2.19 -35.86 -16.21
N LYS A 181 -1.02 -35.52 -16.77
CA LYS A 181 -0.33 -36.34 -17.79
C LYS A 181 0.22 -37.67 -17.25
N LYS A 182 0.62 -37.74 -15.97
CA LYS A 182 1.05 -39.01 -15.34
C LYS A 182 -0.11 -39.97 -15.08
N LYS A 183 -1.31 -39.48 -14.72
CA LYS A 183 -2.49 -40.33 -14.55
C LYS A 183 -3.04 -40.88 -15.87
N ILE A 184 -3.00 -40.09 -16.95
CA ILE A 184 -3.48 -40.54 -18.28
C ILE A 184 -2.53 -41.60 -18.90
N LYS A 185 -1.21 -41.53 -18.66
CA LYS A 185 -0.29 -42.59 -19.13
C LYS A 185 -0.49 -43.92 -18.40
N LYS A 186 -0.88 -43.92 -17.13
CA LYS A 186 -1.12 -45.15 -16.35
C LYS A 186 -2.42 -45.87 -16.70
N PHE A 187 -3.35 -45.21 -17.39
CA PHE A 187 -4.63 -45.80 -17.82
C PHE A 187 -4.60 -46.42 -19.23
N LYS A 188 -3.47 -46.33 -19.95
CA LYS A 188 -3.32 -46.88 -21.31
C LYS A 188 -2.69 -48.28 -21.37
N GLU A 189 -2.35 -48.88 -20.23
CA GLU A 189 -1.91 -50.28 -20.13
C GLU A 189 -2.98 -51.10 -19.41
N ILE A 190 -4.05 -51.43 -20.13
CA ILE A 190 -4.94 -52.55 -19.79
C ILE A 190 -4.81 -53.56 -20.95
N PRO A 191 -4.56 -54.85 -20.67
CA PRO A 191 -4.18 -55.82 -21.69
C PRO A 191 -5.36 -56.14 -22.63
N LYS A 192 -5.08 -56.23 -23.93
CA LYS A 192 -6.04 -56.69 -24.94
C LYS A 192 -6.40 -58.16 -24.66
N LEU A 193 -7.64 -58.39 -24.27
CA LEU A 193 -8.26 -59.72 -24.27
C LEU A 193 -9.09 -59.87 -25.55
N GLY A 194 -8.74 -60.89 -26.34
CA GLY A 194 -9.55 -61.70 -27.28
C GLY A 194 -10.61 -61.04 -28.16
N ASN A 195 -10.53 -61.31 -29.47
CA ASN A 195 -11.58 -62.07 -30.17
C ASN A 195 -11.06 -62.51 -31.55
N GLU A 196 -10.76 -63.80 -31.68
CA GLU A 196 -10.86 -64.52 -32.94
C GLU A 196 -12.33 -64.64 -33.30
N HIS A 197 -12.69 -64.19 -34.50
CA HIS A 197 -13.83 -64.75 -35.22
C HIS A 197 -13.43 -64.83 -36.69
N GLU A 198 -13.14 -66.06 -37.12
CA GLU A 198 -13.03 -66.47 -38.51
C GLU A 198 -14.38 -66.26 -39.22
N GLY A 199 -14.29 -65.76 -40.45
CA GLY A 199 -15.43 -65.62 -41.35
C GLY A 199 -15.69 -66.91 -42.13
N HIS A 200 -16.98 -67.17 -42.33
CA HIS A 200 -17.64 -67.78 -43.50
C HIS A 200 -16.82 -68.70 -44.43
N GLU A 201 -17.31 -69.94 -44.57
CA GLU A 201 -17.35 -70.64 -45.86
C GLU A 201 -18.81 -70.93 -46.26
N VAL A 202 -19.09 -70.71 -47.54
CA VAL A 202 -20.32 -71.05 -48.26
C VAL A 202 -19.90 -72.06 -49.33
N VAL A 203 -20.76 -73.08 -49.51
CA VAL A 203 -20.75 -74.24 -50.43
C VAL A 203 -20.15 -75.52 -49.84
#